data_AF-Q9PTE1-F1
#
_entry.id   AF-Q9PTE1-F1
#
_cell.length_a   1.000
_cell.length_b   1.000
_cell.length_c   1.000
_cell.angle_alpha   90.00
_cell.angle_beta   90.00
_cell.angle_gamma   90.00
#
_symmetry.space_group_name_H-M   'P 1'
#
loop_
_entity.id
_entity.type
_entity.pdbx_description
1 polymer ?
#
loop_
_entity_poly.entity_id
_entity_poly.type
_entity_poly.pdbx_seq_one_letter_code
_entity_poly.pdbx_strand_id
1 'polypeptide(L)'
;PHNIYLHSALVKSRDIDRKNKKEVKEANKYYFIESTVALFVSFLINVFVVAVFAQAFYGKTNIEMNKECNATGSPHSGLFPLNNGTLEVDIYKGGVVLGCVFGPAALYIWAIGILAAGQSSTMTGT
;
A
#
# COMPACT_ATOMS: atom_id res chain seq x y z
N PRO A 1 9.03 11.13 -9.48
CA PRO A 1 9.22 12.04 -10.63
C PRO A 1 8.41 11.63 -11.88
N HIS A 2 8.36 10.34 -12.23
CA HIS A 2 7.64 9.85 -13.41
C HIS A 2 6.16 10.27 -13.47
N ASN A 3 5.45 10.19 -12.33
CA ASN A 3 4.03 10.55 -12.26
C ASN A 3 3.72 12.01 -12.66
N ILE A 4 4.66 12.95 -12.49
CA ILE A 4 4.48 14.35 -12.89
C ILE A 4 4.50 14.48 -14.42
N TYR A 5 5.40 13.75 -15.09
CA TYR A 5 5.49 13.73 -16.55
C TYR A 5 4.27 13.04 -17.17
N LEU A 6 3.85 11.91 -16.59
CA LEU A 6 2.68 11.16 -17.04
C LEU A 6 1.37 11.95 -16.84
N HIS A 7 1.18 12.57 -15.68
CA HIS A 7 0.00 13.42 -15.43
C HIS A 7 -0.04 14.64 -16.37
N SER A 8 1.11 15.24 -16.69
CA SER A 8 1.20 16.34 -17.65
C SER A 8 0.81 15.92 -19.08
N ALA A 9 1.14 14.69 -19.48
CA ALA A 9 0.74 14.13 -20.77
C ALA A 9 -0.76 13.80 -20.81
N LEU A 10 -1.32 13.24 -19.74
CA LEU A 10 -2.75 12.91 -19.63
C LEU A 10 -3.65 14.15 -19.63
N VAL A 11 -3.25 15.24 -18.96
CA VAL A 11 -4.01 16.50 -19.00
C VAL A 11 -4.09 17.07 -20.42
N LYS A 12 -3.12 16.74 -21.28
CA LYS A 12 -3.03 17.19 -22.67
C LYS A 12 -3.79 16.30 -23.67
N SER A 13 -4.25 15.11 -23.26
CA SER A 13 -4.99 14.18 -24.15
C SER A 13 -6.48 14.51 -24.28
N ARG A 14 -7.06 15.28 -23.34
CA ARG A 14 -8.43 15.80 -23.46
C ARG A 14 -8.47 17.04 -24.36
N ASP A 15 -9.39 17.06 -25.30
CA ASP A 15 -9.60 18.20 -26.19
C ASP A 15 -10.26 19.36 -25.44
N ILE A 16 -9.58 20.50 -25.39
CA ILE A 16 -10.01 21.71 -24.67
C ILE A 16 -9.71 22.90 -25.58
N ASP A 17 -10.73 23.71 -25.89
CA ASP A 17 -10.50 24.94 -26.65
C ASP A 17 -9.77 25.97 -25.79
N ARG A 18 -8.46 26.08 -26.00
CA ARG A 18 -7.58 27.00 -25.28
C ARG A 18 -7.83 28.47 -25.61
N LYS A 19 -8.65 28.77 -26.63
CA LYS A 19 -9.05 30.14 -26.97
C LYS A 19 -10.12 30.66 -26.00
N ASN A 20 -10.90 29.78 -25.37
CA ASN A 20 -11.93 30.15 -24.42
C ASN A 20 -11.43 30.06 -22.96
N LYS A 21 -11.16 31.22 -22.34
CA LYS A 21 -10.67 31.28 -20.95
C LYS A 21 -11.64 30.67 -19.92
N LYS A 22 -12.94 30.61 -20.21
CA LYS A 22 -13.92 30.01 -19.28
C LYS A 22 -13.77 28.49 -19.22
N GLU A 23 -13.62 27.84 -20.37
CA GLU A 23 -13.47 26.39 -20.47
C GLU A 23 -12.15 25.90 -19.87
N VAL A 24 -11.05 26.64 -20.06
CA VAL A 24 -9.76 26.33 -19.43
C VAL A 24 -9.86 26.39 -17.89
N LYS A 25 -10.57 27.40 -17.35
CA LYS A 25 -10.74 27.54 -15.89
C LYS A 25 -11.58 26.42 -15.31
N GLU A 26 -12.63 26.01 -16.03
CA GLU A 26 -13.48 24.90 -15.64
C GLU A 26 -12.74 23.56 -15.70
N ALA A 27 -12.01 23.30 -16.79
CA ALA A 27 -11.16 22.12 -16.92
C ALA A 27 -10.14 22.01 -15.77
N ASN A 28 -9.43 23.11 -15.45
CA ASN A 28 -8.48 23.14 -14.34
C ASN A 28 -9.13 22.84 -12.98
N LYS A 29 -10.38 23.27 -12.76
CA LYS A 29 -11.11 22.95 -11.52
C LYS A 29 -11.39 21.45 -11.41
N TYR A 30 -11.86 20.82 -12.49
CA TYR A 30 -12.11 19.37 -12.49
C TYR A 30 -10.83 18.57 -12.32
N TYR A 31 -9.74 18.93 -13.02
CA TYR A 31 -8.44 18.27 -12.84
C TYR A 31 -7.92 18.38 -11.42
N PHE A 32 -8.04 19.57 -10.80
CA PHE A 32 -7.61 19.75 -9.42
C PHE A 32 -8.38 18.85 -8.45
N ILE A 33 -9.70 18.74 -8.63
CA ILE A 33 -10.55 17.86 -7.80
C ILE A 33 -10.17 16.39 -8.04
N GLU A 34 -10.03 15.97 -9.29
CA GLU A 34 -9.66 14.60 -9.67
C GLU A 34 -8.32 14.20 -9.05
N SER A 35 -7.27 15.02 -9.23
CA SER A 35 -5.95 14.75 -8.66
C SER A 35 -5.96 14.77 -7.13
N THR A 36 -6.70 15.70 -6.51
CA THR A 36 -6.78 15.83 -5.05
C THR A 36 -7.45 14.61 -4.43
N VAL A 37 -8.56 14.14 -5.01
CA VAL A 37 -9.26 12.94 -4.55
C VAL A 37 -8.36 11.72 -4.69
N ALA A 38 -7.67 11.55 -5.82
CA ALA A 38 -6.75 10.44 -6.02
C ALA A 38 -5.60 10.42 -4.99
N LEU A 39 -4.97 11.59 -4.75
CA LEU A 39 -3.90 11.71 -3.75
C LEU A 39 -4.42 11.51 -2.32
N PHE A 40 -5.61 11.99 -2.01
CA PHE A 40 -6.23 11.83 -0.70
C PHE A 40 -6.53 10.35 -0.39
N VAL A 41 -7.08 9.61 -1.35
CA VAL A 41 -7.31 8.16 -1.22
C VAL A 41 -5.97 7.43 -1.04
N SER A 42 -4.95 7.78 -1.82
CA SER A 42 -3.60 7.19 -1.67
C SER A 42 -3.01 7.46 -0.28
N PHE A 43 -3.18 8.68 0.24
CA PHE A 43 -2.77 9.03 1.59
C PHE A 43 -3.48 8.18 2.65
N LEU A 44 -4.81 8.02 2.56
CA LEU A 44 -5.58 7.20 3.50
C LEU A 44 -5.13 5.74 3.50
N ILE A 45 -4.91 5.16 2.32
CA ILE A 45 -4.41 3.78 2.20
C ILE A 45 -3.05 3.65 2.89
N ASN A 46 -2.12 4.58 2.64
CA ASN A 46 -0.80 4.55 3.27
C ASN A 46 -0.89 4.68 4.80
N VAL A 47 -1.76 5.54 5.32
CA VAL A 47 -1.99 5.67 6.76
C VAL A 47 -2.54 4.39 7.36
N PHE A 48 -3.53 3.75 6.72
CA PHE A 48 -4.08 2.48 7.20
C PHE A 48 -3.07 1.35 7.18
N VAL A 49 -2.27 1.22 6.11
CA VAL A 49 -1.19 0.24 6.04
C VAL A 49 -0.22 0.47 7.19
N VAL A 50 0.31 1.68 7.36
CA VAL A 50 1.25 1.99 8.45
C VAL A 50 0.63 1.73 9.83
N ALA A 51 -0.65 2.06 10.05
CA ALA A 51 -1.32 1.80 11.31
C ALA A 51 -1.48 0.30 11.62
N VAL A 52 -1.87 -0.50 10.63
CA VAL A 52 -2.00 -1.97 10.78
C VAL A 52 -0.64 -2.61 11.06
N PHE A 53 0.40 -2.20 10.33
CA PHE A 53 1.77 -2.66 10.59
C PHE A 53 2.27 -2.18 11.96
N ALA A 54 1.99 -0.95 12.37
CA ALA A 54 2.33 -0.49 13.71
C ALA A 54 1.66 -1.37 14.77
N GLN A 55 0.36 -1.65 14.66
CA GLN A 55 -0.32 -2.53 15.61
C GLN A 55 0.26 -3.96 15.62
N ALA A 56 0.62 -4.49 14.45
CA ALA A 56 1.16 -5.83 14.33
C ALA A 56 2.59 -5.94 14.90
N PHE A 57 3.45 -4.94 14.69
CA PHE A 57 4.90 -5.04 14.96
C PHE A 57 5.39 -4.27 16.18
N TYR A 58 4.65 -3.25 16.63
CA TYR A 58 5.17 -2.30 17.61
C TYR A 58 5.40 -2.95 18.98
N GLY A 59 6.66 -2.94 19.41
CA GLY A 59 7.08 -3.46 20.72
C GLY A 59 7.11 -4.98 20.84
N LYS A 60 6.93 -5.73 19.75
CA LYS A 60 6.89 -7.20 19.77
C LYS A 60 8.26 -7.83 19.52
N THR A 61 8.61 -8.86 20.28
CA THR A 61 9.85 -9.65 20.09
C THR A 61 9.62 -10.89 19.22
N ASN A 62 10.69 -11.51 18.70
CA ASN A 62 10.58 -12.74 17.91
C ASN A 62 9.92 -13.89 18.70
N ILE A 63 10.18 -13.98 20.02
CA ILE A 63 9.58 -15.00 20.89
C ILE A 63 8.06 -14.79 21.02
N GLU A 64 7.63 -13.54 21.22
CA GLU A 64 6.20 -13.22 21.31
C GLU A 64 5.47 -13.54 20.01
N MET A 65 6.07 -13.19 18.87
CA MET A 65 5.52 -13.52 17.55
C MET A 65 5.42 -15.02 17.30
N ASN A 66 6.46 -15.78 17.68
CA ASN A 66 6.45 -17.22 17.53
C ASN A 66 5.33 -17.85 18.37
N LYS A 67 5.15 -17.39 19.62
CA LYS A 67 4.06 -17.86 20.50
C LYS A 67 2.69 -17.57 19.90
N GLU A 68 2.50 -16.37 19.35
CA GLU A 68 1.23 -15.95 18.73
C GLU A 68 0.94 -16.77 17.46
N CYS A 69 1.93 -16.95 16.59
CA CYS A 69 1.83 -17.81 15.40
C CYS A 69 1.57 -19.29 15.73
N ASN A 70 2.21 -19.82 16.77
CA ASN A 70 2.01 -21.20 17.21
C ASN A 70 0.61 -21.42 17.78
N ALA A 71 0.07 -20.45 18.53
CA ALA A 71 -1.30 -20.49 19.03
C ALA A 71 -2.34 -20.49 17.91
N THR A 72 -2.09 -19.74 16.83
CA THR A 72 -2.95 -19.70 15.63
C THR A 72 -2.78 -20.94 14.74
N GLY A 73 -1.84 -21.85 15.05
CA GLY A 73 -1.57 -23.05 14.26
C GLY A 73 -0.93 -22.76 12.90
N SER A 74 -0.23 -21.62 12.76
CA SER A 74 0.37 -21.25 11.48
C SER A 74 1.57 -22.17 11.16
N PRO A 75 1.68 -22.73 9.95
CA PRO A 75 2.78 -23.61 9.57
C PRO A 75 4.13 -22.88 9.44
N HIS A 76 4.14 -21.56 9.67
CA HIS A 76 5.29 -20.68 9.52
C HIS A 76 5.84 -20.19 10.86
N SER A 77 5.46 -20.81 11.98
CA SER A 77 5.99 -20.49 13.32
C SER A 77 7.52 -20.62 13.40
N GLY A 78 8.12 -21.53 12.62
CA GLY A 78 9.58 -21.70 12.51
C GLY A 78 10.32 -20.56 11.81
N LEU A 79 9.62 -19.57 11.23
CA LEU A 79 10.22 -18.42 10.56
C LEU A 79 10.82 -17.40 11.55
N PHE A 80 10.35 -17.42 12.80
CA PHE A 80 10.80 -16.50 13.86
C PHE A 80 11.70 -17.25 14.86
N PRO A 81 13.01 -16.96 14.92
CA PRO A 81 13.90 -17.60 15.89
C PRO A 81 13.48 -17.23 17.31
N LEU A 82 13.64 -18.15 18.27
CA LEU A 82 13.35 -17.91 19.69
C LEU A 82 14.44 -17.06 20.36
N ASN A 83 14.65 -15.84 19.86
CA ASN A 83 15.61 -14.89 20.41
C ASN A 83 14.89 -13.63 20.94
N ASN A 84 15.54 -12.94 21.89
CA ASN A 84 15.03 -11.67 22.43
C ASN A 84 15.39 -10.47 21.54
N GLY A 85 15.76 -10.73 20.28
CA GLY A 85 16.12 -9.71 19.32
C GLY A 85 14.88 -8.98 18.80
N THR A 86 15.10 -7.77 18.28
CA THR A 86 14.09 -7.04 17.51
C THR A 86 13.69 -7.85 16.29
N LEU A 87 12.41 -7.77 15.93
CA LEU A 87 11.88 -8.49 14.77
C LEU A 87 12.42 -7.87 13.46
N GLU A 88 13.15 -8.65 12.66
CA GLU A 88 13.49 -8.24 11.30
C GLU A 88 12.28 -8.45 10.39
N VAL A 89 11.75 -7.35 9.85
CA VAL A 89 10.57 -7.33 8.99
C VAL A 89 10.99 -7.28 7.52
N ASP A 90 10.46 -8.21 6.74
CA ASP A 90 10.53 -8.23 5.28
C ASP A 90 9.11 -8.37 4.72
N ILE A 91 8.88 -8.14 3.43
CA ILE A 91 7.56 -8.19 2.79
C ILE A 91 6.86 -9.54 3.05
N TYR A 92 7.63 -10.63 3.02
CA TYR A 92 7.13 -11.98 3.30
C TYR A 92 6.82 -12.19 4.79
N LYS A 93 7.77 -11.86 5.69
CA LYS A 93 7.56 -11.94 7.14
C LYS A 93 6.38 -11.05 7.58
N GLY A 94 6.23 -9.89 6.94
CA GLY A 94 5.12 -8.95 7.04
C GLY A 94 3.76 -9.65 6.87
N GLY A 95 3.59 -10.33 5.74
CA GLY A 95 2.37 -11.09 5.44
C GLY A 95 2.12 -12.24 6.40
N VAL A 96 3.17 -12.95 6.84
CA VAL A 96 3.05 -14.05 7.81
C VAL A 96 2.59 -13.54 9.17
N VAL A 97 3.16 -12.44 9.68
CA VAL A 97 2.72 -11.84 10.96
C VAL A 97 1.28 -11.37 10.87
N LEU A 98 0.89 -10.69 9.78
CA LEU A 98 -0.51 -10.32 9.56
C LEU A 98 -1.43 -11.54 9.58
N GLY A 99 -0.98 -12.64 8.97
CA GLY A 99 -1.66 -13.93 8.99
C GLY A 99 -1.81 -14.53 10.39
N CYS A 100 -0.79 -14.42 11.24
CA CYS A 100 -0.83 -14.93 12.61
C CYS A 100 -1.72 -14.08 13.54
N VAL A 101 -1.70 -12.75 13.38
CA VAL A 101 -2.40 -11.79 14.26
C VAL A 101 -3.87 -11.61 13.85
N PHE A 102 -4.13 -11.43 12.56
CA PHE A 102 -5.47 -11.14 12.02
C PHE A 102 -6.12 -12.35 11.33
N GLY A 103 -5.40 -13.45 11.18
CA GLY A 103 -5.87 -14.69 10.57
C GLY A 103 -5.45 -14.86 9.10
N PRO A 104 -5.68 -16.05 8.51
CA PRO A 104 -5.15 -16.43 7.20
C PRO A 104 -5.66 -15.53 6.06
N ALA A 105 -6.87 -14.96 6.19
CA ALA A 105 -7.42 -14.04 5.21
C ALA A 105 -6.55 -12.80 4.99
N ALA A 106 -5.95 -12.24 6.06
CA ALA A 106 -5.10 -11.05 5.97
C ALA A 106 -3.82 -11.32 5.15
N LEU A 107 -3.27 -12.54 5.24
CA LEU A 107 -2.13 -12.98 4.45
C LEU A 107 -2.46 -12.99 2.96
N TYR A 108 -3.61 -13.53 2.57
CA TYR A 108 -4.03 -13.56 1.17
C TYR A 108 -4.33 -12.16 0.62
N ILE A 109 -5.00 -11.31 1.41
CA ILE A 109 -5.27 -9.91 1.02
C ILE A 109 -3.96 -9.16 0.80
N TRP A 110 -2.98 -9.34 1.67
CA TRP A 110 -1.65 -8.74 1.52
C TRP A 110 -0.95 -9.22 0.25
N ALA A 111 -0.97 -10.52 -0.04
CA ALA A 111 -0.37 -11.10 -1.24
C ALA A 111 -1.01 -10.55 -2.53
N ILE A 112 -2.35 -10.47 -2.57
CA ILE A 112 -3.08 -9.88 -3.70
C ILE A 112 -2.75 -8.39 -3.84
N GLY A 113 -2.65 -7.66 -2.72
CA GLY A 113 -2.29 -6.24 -2.71
C GLY A 113 -0.90 -5.99 -3.32
N ILE A 114 0.09 -6.80 -2.97
CA ILE A 114 1.44 -6.71 -3.56
C ILE A 114 1.41 -7.01 -5.06
N LEU A 115 0.68 -8.04 -5.48
CA LEU A 115 0.55 -8.39 -6.90
C LEU A 115 -0.09 -7.25 -7.70
N ALA A 116 -1.18 -6.68 -7.17
CA ALA A 116 -1.86 -5.54 -7.79
C ALA A 116 -0.94 -4.30 -7.89
N ALA A 117 -0.16 -4.03 -6.84
CA ALA A 117 0.82 -2.94 -6.84
C ALA A 117 1.90 -3.12 -7.92
N GLY A 118 2.37 -4.36 -8.11
CA GLY A 118 3.33 -4.69 -9.17
C GLY A 118 2.77 -4.43 -10.57
N GLN A 119 1.55 -4.89 -10.86
CA GLN A 119 0.89 -4.67 -12.15
C GLN A 119 0.64 -3.18 -12.45
N SER A 120 0.20 -2.41 -11.44
CA SER A 120 -0.01 -0.97 -11.59
C SER A 120 1.28 -0.24 -11.97
N SER A 121 2.42 -0.63 -11.40
CA SER A 121 3.71 -0.02 -11.70
C SER A 121 4.12 -0.21 -13.16
N THR A 122 3.92 -1.42 -13.71
CA THR A 122 4.21 -1.73 -15.12
C THR A 122 3.41 -0.87 -16.08
N MET A 123 2.09 -0.69 -15.86
CA MET A 123 1.23 0.12 -16.73
C MET A 123 1.60 1.60 -16.71
N THR A 124 1.99 2.13 -15.57
CA THR A 124 2.43 3.54 -15.48
C THR A 124 3.84 3.76 -16.00
N GLY A 125 4.61 2.71 -16.28
CA GLY A 125 6.01 2.81 -16.73
C GLY A 125 6.21 2.69 -18.25
N THR A 126 5.19 2.24 -18.99
CA THR A 126 5.16 2.17 -20.47
C THR A 126 4.61 3.45 -21.07
#